data_AF-A0A3A8LF06-F1
#
_entry.id   AF-A0A3A8LF06-F1
#
_cell.length_a   1.000
_cell.length_b   1.000
_cell.length_c   1.000
_cell.angle_alpha   90.00
_cell.angle_beta   90.00
_cell.angle_gamma   90.00
#
_symmetry.space_group_name_H-M   'P 1'
#
loop_
_entity.id
_entity.type
_entity.pdbx_description
1 polymer ?
#
loop_
_entity_poly.entity_id
_entity_poly.type
_entity_poly.pdbx_seq_one_letter_code
_entity_poly.pdbx_strand_id
1 'polypeptide(L)'
;MASKFLPVFIDNALGDNEELLPAFMSGRGGLKEALRLCQNFRIAGIGSLLMSGTPARLHECLHASARAFVHFAGSVPERQNLTSRAEPFFDAVACGDTEAARELARLSPRACDRNREYEEDFLFVRFLMDHSFLGLDAREGKALLERYEESLEGSADSRLAVCQALLAADEARFDEALSRMMEAREVRFRKLREKESAAEEVLATEGYVSVEGLALVRLAVSKGLRPQEDHLFVPSVAREQVVLRFHPDSWKRFFA
;
A
#
# COMPACT_ATOMS: atom_id res chain seq x y z
N MET A 1 -3.73 17.60 -15.73
CA MET A 1 -4.83 18.26 -14.99
C MET A 1 -5.62 17.19 -14.28
N ALA A 2 -5.94 17.39 -13.00
CA ALA A 2 -6.79 16.47 -12.24
C ALA A 2 -8.19 16.36 -12.87
N SER A 3 -8.84 15.20 -12.77
CA SER A 3 -10.17 14.99 -13.37
C SER A 3 -11.19 15.92 -12.72
N LYS A 4 -12.05 16.55 -13.53
CA LYS A 4 -13.18 17.36 -13.03
C LYS A 4 -14.21 16.52 -12.25
N PHE A 5 -14.13 15.20 -12.34
CA PHE A 5 -15.02 14.25 -11.68
C PHE A 5 -14.50 13.78 -10.32
N LEU A 6 -13.34 14.26 -9.86
CA LEU A 6 -12.81 13.88 -8.53
C LEU A 6 -13.81 14.00 -7.38
N PRO A 7 -14.64 15.07 -7.26
CA PRO A 7 -15.65 15.12 -6.20
C PRO A 7 -16.62 13.94 -6.25
N VAL A 8 -17.11 13.61 -7.44
CA VAL A 8 -18.04 12.49 -7.65
C VAL A 8 -17.37 11.15 -7.34
N PHE A 9 -16.10 10.98 -7.69
CA PHE A 9 -15.35 9.76 -7.37
C PHE A 9 -15.14 9.58 -5.86
N ILE A 10 -14.91 10.67 -5.13
CA ILE A 10 -14.79 10.65 -3.67
C ILE A 10 -16.13 10.24 -3.06
N ASP A 11 -17.22 10.91 -3.45
CA ASP A 11 -18.55 10.64 -2.91
C ASP A 11 -19.00 9.21 -3.20
N ASN A 12 -18.81 8.73 -4.43
CA ASN A 12 -19.14 7.36 -4.82
C ASN A 12 -18.32 6.33 -4.04
N ALA A 13 -17.01 6.53 -3.88
CA ALA A 13 -16.16 5.60 -3.15
C ALA A 13 -16.55 5.50 -1.67
N LEU A 14 -16.91 6.64 -1.04
CA LEU A 14 -17.37 6.65 0.34
C LEU A 14 -18.78 6.06 0.47
N GLY A 15 -19.70 6.37 -0.45
CA GLY A 15 -21.04 5.77 -0.49
C GLY A 15 -21.00 4.25 -0.67
N ASP A 16 -20.18 3.75 -1.60
CA ASP A 16 -19.95 2.31 -1.77
C ASP A 16 -19.45 1.66 -0.47
N ASN A 17 -18.58 2.34 0.29
CA ASN A 17 -18.11 1.80 1.57
C ASN A 17 -19.18 1.80 2.65
N GLU A 18 -20.03 2.83 2.70
CA GLU A 18 -21.17 2.87 3.60
C GLU A 18 -22.12 1.68 3.36
N GLU A 19 -22.38 1.34 2.08
CA GLU A 19 -23.17 0.17 1.69
C GLU A 19 -22.50 -1.17 2.04
N LEU A 20 -21.18 -1.27 1.84
CA LEU A 20 -20.40 -2.49 2.13
C LEU A 20 -20.21 -2.74 3.63
N LEU A 21 -20.21 -1.68 4.45
CA LEU A 21 -19.83 -1.73 5.85
C LEU A 21 -20.64 -2.74 6.70
N PRO A 22 -21.98 -2.82 6.63
CA PRO A 22 -22.75 -3.79 7.42
C PRO A 22 -22.39 -5.25 7.10
N ALA A 23 -22.18 -5.55 5.81
CA ALA A 23 -21.80 -6.90 5.37
C ALA A 23 -20.39 -7.25 5.84
N PHE A 24 -19.47 -6.31 5.71
CA PHE A 24 -18.09 -6.44 6.15
C PHE A 24 -17.99 -6.66 7.67
N MET A 25 -18.71 -5.87 8.47
CA MET A 25 -18.75 -6.02 9.93
C MET A 25 -19.36 -7.35 10.39
N SER A 26 -20.27 -7.93 9.60
CA SER A 26 -20.87 -9.23 9.89
C SER A 26 -20.01 -10.44 9.49
N GLY A 27 -18.79 -10.21 8.97
CA GLY A 27 -17.89 -11.26 8.52
C GLY A 27 -18.36 -12.00 7.27
N ARG A 28 -19.26 -11.41 6.48
CA ARG A 28 -19.85 -12.02 5.27
C ARG A 28 -19.09 -11.69 3.98
N GLY A 29 -18.00 -10.93 4.06
CA GLY A 29 -17.13 -10.59 2.92
C GLY A 29 -15.85 -11.41 2.89
N GLY A 30 -15.36 -11.70 1.69
CA GLY A 30 -14.04 -12.31 1.48
C GLY A 30 -12.96 -11.26 1.25
N LEU A 31 -11.76 -11.74 0.89
CA LEU A 31 -10.60 -10.88 0.59
C LEU A 31 -10.92 -9.83 -0.48
N LYS A 32 -11.72 -10.18 -1.49
CA LYS A 32 -12.10 -9.26 -2.57
C LYS A 32 -12.90 -8.06 -2.05
N GLU A 33 -13.92 -8.31 -1.22
CA GLU A 33 -14.73 -7.25 -0.61
C GLU A 33 -13.89 -6.40 0.35
N ALA A 34 -12.99 -7.02 1.12
CA ALA A 34 -12.06 -6.31 1.99
C ALA A 34 -11.16 -5.34 1.21
N LEU A 35 -10.56 -5.81 0.11
CA LEU A 35 -9.72 -4.98 -0.73
C LEU A 35 -10.49 -3.88 -1.45
N ARG A 36 -11.75 -4.14 -1.86
CA ARG A 36 -12.61 -3.09 -2.44
C ARG A 36 -12.87 -1.98 -1.42
N LEU A 37 -13.22 -2.33 -0.18
CA LEU A 37 -13.42 -1.36 0.90
C LEU A 37 -12.18 -0.47 1.11
N CYS A 38 -11.00 -1.11 1.14
CA CYS A 38 -9.71 -0.44 1.29
C CYS A 38 -9.38 0.48 0.10
N GLN A 39 -9.60 0.00 -1.13
CA GLN A 39 -9.37 0.79 -2.35
C GLN A 39 -10.27 2.02 -2.41
N ASN A 40 -11.52 1.91 -2.00
CA ASN A 40 -12.45 3.03 -1.93
C ASN A 40 -11.97 4.13 -0.97
N PHE A 41 -11.46 3.77 0.21
CA PHE A 41 -10.81 4.73 1.09
C PHE A 41 -9.61 5.38 0.41
N ARG A 42 -8.77 4.59 -0.28
CA ARG A 42 -7.62 5.12 -1.01
C ARG A 42 -8.02 6.12 -2.11
N ILE A 43 -9.04 5.80 -2.91
CA ILE A 43 -9.61 6.70 -3.93
C ILE A 43 -10.08 8.00 -3.29
N ALA A 44 -10.87 7.92 -2.22
CA ALA A 44 -11.36 9.10 -1.50
C ALA A 44 -10.21 9.96 -0.93
N GLY A 45 -9.20 9.31 -0.34
CA GLY A 45 -8.04 9.97 0.25
C GLY A 45 -7.16 10.67 -0.80
N ILE A 46 -6.83 9.98 -1.90
CA ILE A 46 -6.04 10.55 -2.99
C ILE A 46 -6.83 11.66 -3.70
N GLY A 47 -8.12 11.45 -3.99
CA GLY A 47 -8.96 12.48 -4.59
C GLY A 47 -8.99 13.75 -3.75
N SER A 48 -9.12 13.61 -2.41
CA SER A 48 -9.09 14.73 -1.48
C SER A 48 -7.73 15.46 -1.46
N LEU A 49 -6.61 14.72 -1.52
CA LEU A 49 -5.28 15.32 -1.66
C LEU A 49 -5.18 16.13 -2.96
N LEU A 50 -5.57 15.54 -4.10
CA LEU A 50 -5.45 16.18 -5.41
C LEU A 50 -6.33 17.43 -5.54
N MET A 51 -7.43 17.49 -4.80
CA MET A 51 -8.32 18.67 -4.78
C MET A 51 -7.86 19.75 -3.82
N SER A 52 -7.43 19.37 -2.61
CA SER A 52 -7.14 20.33 -1.52
C SER A 52 -5.67 20.74 -1.45
N GLY A 53 -4.76 19.92 -1.98
CA GLY A 53 -3.32 20.07 -1.75
C GLY A 53 -2.93 19.86 -0.29
N THR A 54 -3.74 19.17 0.52
CA THR A 54 -3.44 18.90 1.93
C THR A 54 -3.50 17.40 2.25
N PRO A 55 -2.59 16.88 3.09
CA PRO A 55 -2.46 15.44 3.34
C PRO A 55 -3.43 14.89 4.38
N ALA A 56 -4.12 15.74 5.15
CA ALA A 56 -4.91 15.30 6.31
C ALA A 56 -5.95 14.23 5.95
N ARG A 57 -6.79 14.50 4.94
CA ARG A 57 -7.83 13.56 4.51
C ARG A 57 -7.26 12.30 3.86
N LEU A 58 -6.13 12.40 3.16
CA LEU A 58 -5.41 11.23 2.66
C LEU A 58 -5.04 10.31 3.82
N HIS A 59 -4.39 10.85 4.86
CA HIS A 59 -3.91 10.05 5.99
C HIS A 59 -5.06 9.43 6.79
N GLU A 60 -6.16 10.15 6.99
CA GLU A 60 -7.38 9.61 7.61
C GLU A 60 -7.95 8.42 6.84
N CYS A 61 -8.07 8.54 5.51
CA CYS A 61 -8.55 7.47 4.66
C CYS A 61 -7.62 6.24 4.65
N LEU A 62 -6.30 6.47 4.54
CA LEU A 62 -5.31 5.39 4.55
C LEU A 62 -5.28 4.67 5.90
N HIS A 63 -5.41 5.41 7.01
CA HIS A 63 -5.61 4.82 8.34
C HIS A 63 -6.88 3.98 8.41
N ALA A 64 -8.01 4.49 7.90
CA ALA A 64 -9.27 3.76 7.88
C ALA A 64 -9.17 2.47 7.06
N SER A 65 -8.51 2.53 5.89
CA SER A 65 -8.20 1.37 5.05
C SER A 65 -7.40 0.31 5.82
N ALA A 66 -6.28 0.71 6.42
CA ALA A 66 -5.42 -0.19 7.19
C ALA A 66 -6.17 -0.88 8.33
N ARG A 67 -6.93 -0.13 9.13
CA ARG A 67 -7.66 -0.68 10.28
C ARG A 67 -8.84 -1.55 9.89
N ALA A 68 -9.52 -1.24 8.78
CA ALA A 68 -10.53 -2.14 8.23
C ALA A 68 -9.89 -3.47 7.79
N PHE A 69 -8.72 -3.44 7.16
CA PHE A 69 -8.04 -4.66 6.76
C PHE A 69 -7.47 -5.46 7.94
N VAL A 70 -6.99 -4.80 9.00
CA VAL A 70 -6.62 -5.45 10.27
C VAL A 70 -7.82 -6.23 10.82
N HIS A 71 -9.00 -5.61 10.85
CA HIS A 71 -10.22 -6.27 11.31
C HIS A 71 -10.54 -7.51 10.47
N PHE A 72 -10.47 -7.41 9.14
CA PHE A 72 -10.65 -8.55 8.24
C PHE A 72 -9.63 -9.65 8.52
N ALA A 73 -8.34 -9.33 8.48
CA ALA A 73 -7.25 -10.30 8.63
C ALA A 73 -7.28 -11.00 9.99
N GLY A 74 -7.72 -10.33 11.05
CA GLY A 74 -7.91 -10.92 12.38
C GLY A 74 -9.18 -11.75 12.55
N SER A 75 -10.15 -11.63 11.64
CA SER A 75 -11.45 -12.29 11.73
C SER A 75 -11.60 -13.50 10.80
N VAL A 76 -10.72 -13.65 9.81
CA VAL A 76 -10.75 -14.77 8.86
C VAL A 76 -9.64 -15.78 9.13
N PRO A 77 -9.83 -17.07 8.79
CA PRO A 77 -8.74 -18.04 8.81
C PRO A 77 -7.57 -17.61 7.93
N GLU A 78 -6.33 -17.89 8.33
CA GLU A 78 -5.09 -17.49 7.62
C GLU A 78 -5.13 -17.82 6.12
N ARG A 79 -5.67 -19.00 5.76
CA ARG A 79 -5.83 -19.43 4.36
C ARG A 79 -6.70 -18.50 3.49
N GLN A 80 -7.50 -17.61 4.06
CA GLN A 80 -8.31 -16.67 3.28
C GLN A 80 -7.57 -15.36 2.98
N ASN A 81 -6.43 -15.13 3.64
CA ASN A 81 -5.55 -14.00 3.39
C ASN A 81 -4.42 -14.41 2.42
N LEU A 82 -3.84 -13.42 1.74
CA LEU A 82 -2.69 -13.58 0.85
C LEU A 82 -1.72 -12.42 1.12
N THR A 83 -0.46 -12.73 1.43
CA THR A 83 0.51 -11.70 1.80
C THR A 83 0.83 -10.78 0.62
N SER A 84 0.87 -11.30 -0.61
CA SER A 84 0.97 -10.50 -1.84
C SER A 84 -0.17 -9.51 -2.05
N ARG A 85 -1.32 -9.74 -1.39
CA ARG A 85 -2.56 -8.93 -1.47
C ARG A 85 -2.80 -8.12 -0.20
N ALA A 86 -1.74 -7.84 0.55
CA ALA A 86 -1.82 -6.97 1.72
C ALA A 86 -1.58 -5.50 1.32
N GLU A 87 -2.18 -5.00 0.23
CA GLU A 87 -2.03 -3.59 -0.17
C GLU A 87 -2.33 -2.60 0.99
N PRO A 88 -3.27 -2.87 1.91
CA PRO A 88 -3.51 -2.01 3.08
C PRO A 88 -2.35 -1.93 4.09
N PHE A 89 -1.35 -2.82 4.01
CA PHE A 89 -0.09 -2.63 4.73
C PHE A 89 0.61 -1.35 4.27
N PHE A 90 0.64 -1.07 2.96
CA PHE A 90 1.21 0.16 2.45
C PHE A 90 0.40 1.38 2.88
N ASP A 91 -0.93 1.26 2.99
CA ASP A 91 -1.76 2.35 3.51
C ASP A 91 -1.36 2.71 4.96
N ALA A 92 -1.19 1.69 5.82
CA ALA A 92 -0.76 1.87 7.21
C ALA A 92 0.60 2.57 7.31
N VAL A 93 1.57 2.11 6.52
CA VAL A 93 2.91 2.69 6.49
C VAL A 93 2.85 4.13 5.95
N ALA A 94 2.10 4.36 4.87
CA ALA A 94 1.99 5.65 4.19
C ALA A 94 1.32 6.75 5.02
N CYS A 95 0.39 6.42 5.93
CA CYS A 95 -0.17 7.38 6.88
C CYS A 95 0.58 7.43 8.23
N GLY A 96 1.54 6.54 8.45
CA GLY A 96 2.31 6.48 9.69
C GLY A 96 1.63 5.72 10.84
N ASP A 97 0.56 4.96 10.58
CA ASP A 97 0.00 4.03 11.58
C ASP A 97 0.90 2.78 11.73
N THR A 98 1.99 2.96 12.47
CA THR A 98 2.97 1.91 12.74
C THR A 98 2.41 0.74 13.54
N GLU A 99 1.32 0.95 14.29
CA GLU A 99 0.66 -0.11 15.03
C GLU A 99 -0.12 -1.01 14.07
N ALA A 100 -0.96 -0.44 13.18
CA ALA A 100 -1.64 -1.21 12.15
C ALA A 100 -0.66 -1.94 11.23
N ALA A 101 0.43 -1.28 10.79
CA ALA A 101 1.44 -1.92 9.95
C ALA A 101 2.06 -3.15 10.62
N ARG A 102 2.32 -3.08 11.94
CA ARG A 102 2.85 -4.21 12.73
C ARG A 102 1.81 -5.30 12.93
N GLU A 103 0.56 -4.95 13.18
CA GLU A 103 -0.54 -5.92 13.29
C GLU A 103 -0.72 -6.70 11.99
N LEU A 104 -0.78 -6.00 10.84
CA LEU A 104 -0.84 -6.62 9.52
C LEU A 104 0.38 -7.52 9.26
N ALA A 105 1.59 -7.07 9.59
CA ALA A 105 2.79 -7.88 9.44
C ALA A 105 2.71 -9.23 10.19
N ARG A 106 2.06 -9.26 11.36
CA ARG A 106 1.84 -10.47 12.18
C ARG A 106 0.69 -11.34 11.66
N LEU A 107 -0.39 -10.73 11.19
CA LEU A 107 -1.58 -11.42 10.70
C LEU A 107 -1.40 -11.99 9.28
N SER A 108 -0.47 -11.43 8.50
CA SER A 108 -0.18 -11.90 7.14
C SER A 108 0.43 -13.30 7.13
N PRO A 109 -0.04 -14.20 6.25
CA PRO A 109 0.49 -15.56 6.13
C PRO A 109 2.02 -15.63 6.04
N ARG A 110 2.60 -16.64 6.72
CA ARG A 110 4.07 -16.84 6.75
C ARG A 110 4.60 -17.68 5.60
N ALA A 111 3.73 -18.39 4.90
CA ALA A 111 4.07 -19.21 3.74
C ALA A 111 3.33 -18.73 2.49
N CYS A 112 4.02 -18.76 1.36
CA CYS A 112 3.46 -18.45 0.05
C CYS A 112 2.44 -19.52 -0.36
N ASP A 113 1.24 -19.09 -0.76
CA ASP A 113 0.28 -19.99 -1.40
C ASP A 113 0.50 -20.03 -2.92
N ARG A 114 1.35 -20.95 -3.37
CA ARG A 114 1.74 -21.09 -4.79
C ARG A 114 0.58 -21.33 -5.76
N ASN A 115 -0.62 -21.65 -5.28
CA ASN A 115 -1.80 -21.81 -6.14
C ASN A 115 -2.56 -20.49 -6.37
N ARG A 116 -2.28 -19.46 -5.55
CA ARG A 116 -3.08 -18.22 -5.50
C ARG A 116 -2.26 -16.94 -5.57
N GLU A 117 -0.96 -17.00 -5.26
CA GLU A 117 -0.06 -15.86 -5.38
C GLU A 117 1.27 -16.25 -6.03
N TYR A 118 1.85 -15.29 -6.76
CA TYR A 118 3.20 -15.39 -7.27
C TYR A 118 4.21 -15.25 -6.13
N GLU A 119 5.31 -16.01 -6.21
CA GLU A 119 6.27 -16.10 -5.11
C GLU A 119 7.02 -14.77 -4.92
N GLU A 120 7.35 -14.07 -6.01
CA GLU A 120 7.95 -12.74 -6.00
C GLU A 120 7.06 -11.68 -5.31
N ASP A 121 5.75 -11.72 -5.54
CA ASP A 121 4.81 -10.77 -4.93
C ASP A 121 4.67 -11.02 -3.43
N PHE A 122 4.65 -12.31 -3.04
CA PHE A 122 4.69 -12.71 -1.63
C PHE A 122 5.98 -12.24 -0.96
N LEU A 123 7.14 -12.52 -1.57
CA LEU A 123 8.45 -12.24 -0.99
C LEU A 123 8.71 -10.75 -0.83
N PHE A 124 8.27 -9.93 -1.79
CA PHE A 124 8.35 -8.48 -1.70
C PHE A 124 7.67 -7.95 -0.43
N VAL A 125 6.39 -8.27 -0.24
CA VAL A 125 5.62 -7.78 0.90
C VAL A 125 6.13 -8.40 2.21
N ARG A 126 6.44 -9.70 2.20
CA ARG A 126 6.95 -10.41 3.39
C ARG A 126 8.27 -9.82 3.89
N PHE A 127 9.19 -9.51 2.98
CA PHE A 127 10.45 -8.85 3.32
C PHE A 127 10.20 -7.50 4.01
N LEU A 128 9.36 -6.64 3.43
CA LEU A 128 9.09 -5.31 3.99
C LEU A 128 8.47 -5.41 5.39
N MET A 129 7.52 -6.30 5.58
CA MET A 129 6.88 -6.54 6.87
C MET A 129 7.89 -7.06 7.91
N ASP A 130 8.69 -8.06 7.55
CA ASP A 130 9.65 -8.69 8.47
C ASP A 130 10.78 -7.73 8.85
N HIS A 131 11.41 -7.14 7.83
CA HIS A 131 12.56 -6.26 8.01
C HIS A 131 12.19 -4.96 8.75
N SER A 132 10.99 -4.45 8.55
CA SER A 132 10.58 -3.15 9.12
C SER A 132 9.83 -3.26 10.43
N PHE A 133 9.08 -4.34 10.66
CA PHE A 133 8.15 -4.42 11.80
C PHE A 133 8.31 -5.64 12.70
N LEU A 134 8.92 -6.73 12.22
CA LEU A 134 9.06 -7.98 13.00
C LEU A 134 10.51 -8.29 13.41
N GLY A 135 11.46 -7.41 13.13
CA GLY A 135 12.83 -7.50 13.65
C GLY A 135 13.70 -8.55 12.97
N LEU A 136 13.40 -8.88 11.71
CA LEU A 136 14.23 -9.77 10.90
C LEU A 136 15.65 -9.20 10.75
N ASP A 137 16.64 -10.03 11.04
CA ASP A 137 18.04 -9.63 11.04
C ASP A 137 18.64 -9.57 9.62
N ALA A 138 19.86 -9.04 9.49
CA ALA A 138 20.49 -8.86 8.19
C ALA A 138 20.76 -10.18 7.45
N ARG A 139 21.03 -11.28 8.17
CA ARG A 139 21.31 -12.60 7.57
C ARG A 139 20.02 -13.22 7.07
N GLU A 140 18.97 -13.19 7.88
CA GLU A 140 17.63 -13.66 7.51
C GLU A 140 17.08 -12.86 6.32
N GLY A 141 17.27 -11.53 6.33
CA GLY A 141 16.89 -10.67 5.21
C GLY A 141 17.63 -11.00 3.94
N LYS A 142 18.93 -11.24 4.02
CA LYS A 142 19.72 -11.65 2.85
C LYS A 142 19.20 -12.97 2.27
N ALA A 143 18.94 -13.97 3.11
CA ALA A 143 18.41 -15.25 2.66
C ALA A 143 17.02 -15.12 2.01
N LEU A 144 16.16 -14.24 2.53
CA LEU A 144 14.86 -13.98 1.93
C LEU A 144 14.95 -13.30 0.56
N LEU A 145 15.90 -12.37 0.40
CA LEU A 145 16.15 -11.70 -0.89
C LEU A 145 16.86 -12.60 -1.90
N GLU A 146 17.74 -13.51 -1.46
CA GLU A 146 18.32 -14.55 -2.31
C GLU A 146 17.22 -15.46 -2.87
N ARG A 147 16.27 -15.89 -2.03
CA ARG A 147 15.08 -16.66 -2.48
C ARG A 147 14.21 -15.87 -3.46
N TYR A 148 14.07 -14.56 -3.27
CA TYR A 148 13.34 -13.70 -4.18
C TYR A 148 14.07 -13.61 -5.54
N GLU A 149 15.37 -13.38 -5.54
CA GLU A 149 16.16 -13.39 -6.77
C GLU A 149 16.04 -14.73 -7.54
N GLU A 150 16.08 -15.86 -6.83
CA GLU A 150 15.86 -17.18 -7.40
C GLU A 150 14.46 -17.34 -8.04
N SER A 151 13.40 -16.82 -7.41
CA SER A 151 12.03 -16.93 -7.93
C SER A 151 11.81 -16.14 -9.21
N LEU A 152 12.68 -15.18 -9.54
CA LEU A 152 12.60 -14.40 -10.77
C LEU A 152 13.15 -15.14 -12.00
N GLU A 153 13.88 -16.25 -11.81
CA GLU A 153 14.46 -17.06 -12.88
C GLU A 153 15.26 -16.23 -13.91
N GLY A 154 15.98 -15.21 -13.41
CA GLY A 154 16.77 -14.28 -14.23
C GLY A 154 16.00 -13.07 -14.80
N SER A 155 14.70 -12.95 -14.50
CA SER A 155 13.91 -11.76 -14.80
C SER A 155 14.31 -10.59 -13.89
N ALA A 156 14.15 -9.36 -14.38
CA ALA A 156 14.39 -8.17 -13.58
C ALA A 156 13.12 -7.72 -12.83
N ASP A 157 13.25 -7.39 -11.55
CA ASP A 157 12.19 -6.76 -10.75
C ASP A 157 12.76 -5.58 -9.95
N SER A 158 12.24 -4.38 -10.18
CA SER A 158 12.67 -3.17 -9.47
C SER A 158 12.38 -3.25 -7.96
N ARG A 159 11.37 -4.03 -7.56
CA ARG A 159 11.00 -4.22 -6.15
C ARG A 159 12.08 -4.96 -5.37
N LEU A 160 12.72 -5.95 -5.98
CA LEU A 160 13.87 -6.64 -5.38
C LEU A 160 15.02 -5.66 -5.13
N ALA A 161 15.34 -4.79 -6.09
CA ALA A 161 16.39 -3.78 -5.95
C ALA A 161 16.09 -2.78 -4.81
N VAL A 162 14.83 -2.36 -4.65
CA VAL A 162 14.39 -1.53 -3.51
C VAL A 162 14.64 -2.26 -2.18
N CYS A 163 14.25 -3.52 -2.07
CA CYS A 163 14.45 -4.30 -0.86
C CYS A 163 15.93 -4.51 -0.53
N GLN A 164 16.77 -4.77 -1.53
CA GLN A 164 18.22 -4.88 -1.37
C GLN A 164 18.84 -3.57 -0.87
N ALA A 165 18.42 -2.44 -1.42
CA ALA A 165 18.87 -1.12 -0.97
C ALA A 165 18.44 -0.81 0.47
N LEU A 166 17.20 -1.16 0.84
CA LEU A 166 16.71 -1.03 2.22
C LEU A 166 17.51 -1.90 3.20
N LEU A 167 17.81 -3.16 2.83
CA LEU A 167 18.60 -4.06 3.67
C LEU A 167 20.03 -3.54 3.88
N ALA A 168 20.64 -2.99 2.84
CA ALA A 168 22.00 -2.45 2.85
C ALA A 168 22.10 -1.03 3.43
N ALA A 169 20.96 -0.38 3.70
CA ALA A 169 20.87 1.04 4.03
C ALA A 169 21.58 1.96 2.99
N ASP A 170 21.44 1.63 1.70
CA ASP A 170 22.07 2.35 0.59
C ASP A 170 21.09 3.35 -0.04
N GLU A 171 21.26 4.63 0.30
CA GLU A 171 20.41 5.74 -0.15
C GLU A 171 20.40 5.90 -1.68
N ALA A 172 21.57 5.86 -2.32
CA ALA A 172 21.68 6.07 -3.76
C ALA A 172 21.02 4.94 -4.55
N ARG A 173 21.23 3.69 -4.12
CA ARG A 173 20.56 2.53 -4.75
C ARG A 173 19.06 2.53 -4.50
N PHE A 174 18.62 3.00 -3.33
CA PHE A 174 17.20 3.12 -3.03
C PHE A 174 16.52 4.09 -3.99
N ASP A 175 17.07 5.29 -4.17
CA ASP A 175 16.50 6.31 -5.05
C ASP A 175 16.47 5.84 -6.51
N GLU A 176 17.53 5.19 -6.99
CA GLU A 176 17.60 4.62 -8.33
C GLU A 176 16.53 3.53 -8.53
N ALA A 177 16.42 2.59 -7.58
CA ALA A 177 15.47 1.49 -7.67
C ALA A 177 14.02 1.98 -7.59
N LEU A 178 13.72 2.94 -6.71
CA LEU A 178 12.40 3.53 -6.58
C LEU A 178 12.02 4.32 -7.84
N SER A 179 12.96 5.05 -8.45
CA SER A 179 12.72 5.77 -9.70
C SER A 179 12.34 4.83 -10.84
N ARG A 180 13.09 3.74 -11.02
CA ARG A 180 12.76 2.69 -12.01
C ARG A 180 11.38 2.06 -11.75
N MET A 181 11.03 1.85 -10.49
CA MET A 181 9.71 1.33 -10.11
C MET A 181 8.58 2.31 -10.47
N MET A 182 8.79 3.61 -10.28
CA MET A 182 7.81 4.64 -10.65
C MET A 182 7.70 4.83 -12.17
N GLU A 183 8.79 4.72 -12.91
CA GLU A 183 8.77 4.69 -14.38
C GLU A 183 8.00 3.49 -14.93
N ALA A 184 8.24 2.29 -14.38
CA ALA A 184 7.49 1.09 -14.73
C ALA A 184 5.99 1.24 -14.41
N ARG A 185 5.67 1.88 -13.28
CA ARG A 185 4.29 2.25 -12.92
C ARG A 185 3.66 3.19 -13.94
N GLU A 186 4.38 4.22 -14.39
CA GLU A 186 3.88 5.15 -15.40
C GLU A 186 3.51 4.41 -16.69
N VAL A 187 4.41 3.55 -17.18
CA VAL A 187 4.15 2.73 -18.38
C VAL A 187 2.93 1.85 -18.19
N ARG A 188 2.76 1.24 -17.00
CA ARG A 188 1.59 0.42 -16.68
C ARG A 188 0.29 1.25 -16.74
N PHE A 189 0.25 2.39 -16.07
CA PHE A 189 -0.95 3.25 -16.04
C PHE A 189 -1.29 3.86 -17.40
N ARG A 190 -0.27 4.18 -18.21
CA ARG A 190 -0.47 4.60 -19.60
C ARG A 190 -1.18 3.52 -20.42
N LYS A 191 -0.70 2.27 -20.34
CA LYS A 191 -1.33 1.11 -21.00
C LYS A 191 -2.77 0.86 -20.50
N LEU A 192 -3.02 0.99 -19.20
CA LEU A 192 -4.38 0.83 -18.64
C LEU A 192 -5.34 1.89 -19.19
N ARG A 193 -4.85 3.13 -19.36
CA ARG A 193 -5.63 4.23 -19.95
C ARG A 193 -5.89 4.00 -21.44
N GLU A 194 -4.88 3.61 -22.20
CA GLU A 194 -5.00 3.32 -23.65
C GLU A 194 -5.94 2.15 -23.94
N LYS A 195 -6.00 1.16 -23.05
CA LYS A 195 -6.85 -0.03 -23.20
C LYS A 195 -8.22 0.09 -22.55
N GLU A 196 -8.53 1.23 -21.91
CA GLU A 196 -9.75 1.43 -21.11
C GLU A 196 -10.00 0.28 -20.11
N SER A 197 -8.93 -0.30 -19.58
CA SER A 197 -8.97 -1.54 -18.79
C SER A 197 -8.90 -1.31 -17.28
N ALA A 198 -9.10 -0.08 -16.84
CA ALA A 198 -9.17 0.32 -15.44
C ALA A 198 -10.30 1.34 -15.26
N ALA A 199 -10.92 1.32 -14.07
CA ALA A 199 -11.99 2.25 -13.74
C ALA A 199 -11.47 3.71 -13.75
N GLU A 200 -12.32 4.65 -14.16
CA GLU A 200 -11.91 6.04 -14.37
C GLU A 200 -11.42 6.67 -13.06
N GLU A 201 -12.08 6.37 -11.95
CA GLU A 201 -11.73 6.80 -10.61
C GLU A 201 -10.33 6.35 -10.20
N VAL A 202 -9.91 5.13 -10.56
CA VAL A 202 -8.56 4.60 -10.29
C VAL A 202 -7.53 5.35 -11.14
N LEU A 203 -7.82 5.57 -12.42
CA LEU A 203 -6.94 6.33 -13.33
C LEU A 203 -6.82 7.81 -12.94
N ALA A 204 -7.87 8.38 -12.33
CA ALA A 204 -7.92 9.76 -11.88
C ALA A 204 -7.29 9.97 -10.49
N THR A 205 -7.05 8.89 -9.73
CA THR A 205 -6.49 8.94 -8.37
C THR A 205 -5.16 8.20 -8.30
N GLU A 206 -5.17 6.88 -8.15
CA GLU A 206 -3.97 6.05 -8.06
C GLU A 206 -3.03 6.20 -9.28
N GLY A 207 -3.55 6.64 -10.42
CA GLY A 207 -2.74 7.00 -11.59
C GLY A 207 -1.84 8.22 -11.40
N TYR A 208 -2.07 9.03 -10.36
CA TYR A 208 -1.28 10.23 -10.04
C TYR A 208 -0.53 10.12 -8.70
N VAL A 209 -0.96 9.24 -7.80
CA VAL A 209 -0.34 9.06 -6.48
C VAL A 209 -0.09 7.57 -6.20
N SER A 210 1.16 7.24 -5.88
CA SER A 210 1.60 5.90 -5.52
C SER A 210 1.68 5.79 -4.00
N VAL A 211 0.67 5.17 -3.37
CA VAL A 211 0.69 4.89 -1.93
C VAL A 211 1.80 3.92 -1.57
N GLU A 212 2.06 2.93 -2.43
CA GLU A 212 3.20 2.02 -2.32
C GLU A 212 4.53 2.80 -2.33
N GLY A 213 4.72 3.73 -3.27
CA GLY A 213 5.91 4.58 -3.30
C GLY A 213 6.06 5.44 -2.05
N LEU A 214 4.97 6.05 -1.58
CA LEU A 214 4.94 6.83 -0.34
C LEU A 214 5.32 5.97 0.88
N ALA A 215 4.80 4.74 0.96
CA ALA A 215 5.14 3.80 2.02
C ALA A 215 6.63 3.43 1.98
N LEU A 216 7.19 3.11 0.80
CA LEU A 216 8.60 2.78 0.64
C LEU A 216 9.53 3.92 1.09
N VAL A 217 9.20 5.17 0.70
CA VAL A 217 9.95 6.36 1.17
C VAL A 217 9.89 6.48 2.69
N ARG A 218 8.73 6.25 3.32
CA ARG A 218 8.61 6.28 4.78
C ARG A 218 9.41 5.17 5.46
N LEU A 219 9.43 3.96 4.89
CA LEU A 219 10.28 2.87 5.41
C LEU A 219 11.76 3.23 5.33
N ALA A 220 12.22 3.79 4.21
CA ALA A 220 13.60 4.24 4.05
C ALA A 220 13.97 5.30 5.09
N VAL A 221 13.12 6.33 5.29
CA VAL A 221 13.32 7.35 6.33
C VAL A 221 13.37 6.72 7.73
N SER A 222 12.50 5.75 8.02
CA SER A 222 12.50 5.04 9.32
C SER A 222 13.80 4.28 9.59
N LYS A 223 14.53 3.91 8.54
CA LYS A 223 15.83 3.22 8.57
C LYS A 223 17.03 4.17 8.55
N GLY A 224 16.78 5.49 8.58
CA GLY A 224 17.81 6.52 8.63
C GLY A 224 18.35 6.96 7.26
N LEU A 225 17.75 6.51 6.16
CA LEU A 225 18.08 6.99 4.82
C LEU A 225 17.47 8.38 4.61
N ARG A 226 18.02 9.15 3.67
CA ARG A 226 17.45 10.42 3.22
C ARG A 226 17.06 10.35 1.74
N PRO A 227 15.96 9.66 1.39
CA PRO A 227 15.49 9.60 0.00
C PRO A 227 15.33 10.98 -0.62
N GLN A 228 15.52 11.07 -1.92
CA GLN A 228 15.31 12.30 -2.70
C GLN A 228 13.95 12.93 -2.39
N GLU A 229 13.90 14.26 -2.50
CA GLU A 229 12.69 15.04 -2.18
C GLU A 229 11.53 14.69 -3.14
N ASP A 230 11.85 14.50 -4.42
CA ASP A 230 10.89 14.28 -5.49
C ASP A 230 11.07 12.91 -6.15
N HIS A 231 10.04 12.07 -6.04
CA HIS A 231 9.88 10.90 -6.90
C HIS A 231 8.55 11.01 -7.64
N LEU A 232 8.52 10.51 -8.88
CA LEU A 232 7.31 10.47 -9.69
C LEU A 232 6.18 9.75 -8.91
N PHE A 233 4.99 10.34 -8.88
CA PHE A 233 3.82 9.85 -8.13
C PHE A 233 3.93 9.83 -6.60
N VAL A 234 5.01 10.35 -6.01
CA VAL A 234 5.16 10.48 -4.55
C VAL A 234 5.27 11.96 -4.19
N PRO A 235 4.14 12.70 -4.21
CA PRO A 235 4.18 14.15 -3.99
C PRO A 235 4.67 14.47 -2.58
N SER A 236 5.55 15.47 -2.46
CA SER A 236 6.16 15.89 -1.19
C SER A 236 5.12 16.21 -0.11
N VAL A 237 4.02 16.87 -0.50
CA VAL A 237 2.91 17.17 0.39
C VAL A 237 2.28 15.93 1.05
N ALA A 238 2.27 14.76 0.38
CA ALA A 238 1.76 13.52 0.97
C ALA A 238 2.72 12.90 1.99
N ARG A 239 4.01 13.28 1.93
CA ARG A 239 5.07 12.83 2.85
C ARG A 239 5.03 13.59 4.19
N GLU A 240 4.42 14.77 4.21
CA GLU A 240 4.27 15.56 5.44
C GLU A 240 3.66 14.70 6.56
N GLN A 241 4.12 14.92 7.78
CA GLN A 241 3.57 14.24 8.95
C GLN A 241 2.32 14.96 9.40
N VAL A 242 1.19 14.25 9.41
CA VAL A 242 -0.05 14.76 9.98
C VAL A 242 -0.20 14.20 11.38
N VAL A 243 -0.37 15.08 12.37
CA VAL A 243 -0.65 14.67 13.75
C VAL A 243 -2.12 14.29 13.85
N LEU A 244 -2.44 13.03 13.52
CA LEU A 244 -3.78 12.47 13.68
C LEU A 244 -3.86 11.63 14.96
N ARG A 245 -5.00 11.69 15.64
CA ARG A 245 -5.34 10.74 16.70
C ARG A 245 -6.03 9.54 16.08
N PHE A 246 -5.23 8.53 15.76
CA PHE A 246 -5.73 7.27 15.23
C PHE A 246 -6.51 6.49 16.29
N HIS A 247 -7.73 6.11 15.93
CA HIS A 247 -8.53 5.18 16.72
C HIS A 247 -8.74 3.90 15.89
N PRO A 248 -8.55 2.69 16.44
CA PRO A 248 -8.68 1.44 15.68
C PRO A 248 -10.04 1.26 15.01
N ASP A 249 -11.10 1.82 15.60
CA ASP A 249 -12.47 1.74 15.09
C ASP A 249 -12.93 2.94 14.26
N SER A 250 -12.06 3.91 13.94
CA SER A 250 -12.46 5.13 13.22
C SER A 250 -13.09 4.84 11.86
N TRP A 251 -12.65 3.78 11.19
CA TRP A 251 -13.19 3.32 9.89
C TRP A 251 -14.67 2.91 9.96
N LYS A 252 -15.17 2.48 11.13
CA LYS A 252 -16.58 2.07 11.33
C LYS A 252 -17.54 3.25 11.39
N ARG A 253 -17.03 4.46 11.64
CA ARG A 253 -17.82 5.69 11.79
C ARG A 253 -17.35 6.78 10.82
N PHE A 254 -16.65 6.38 9.76
CA PHE A 254 -16.02 7.31 8.83
C PHE A 254 -17.02 8.15 8.02
N PHE A 255 -18.27 7.68 7.94
CA PHE A 255 -19.37 8.24 7.16
C PHE A 255 -20.36 9.04 8.03
N ALA A 256 -20.17 9.07 9.35
CA ALA A 256 -21.05 9.72 10.31
C ALA A 256 -20.71 11.19 10.55
#